data_AF-A9GAL0-F1
#
_entry.id   AF-A9GAL0-F1
#
_cell.length_a   1.000
_cell.length_b   1.000
_cell.length_c   1.000
_cell.angle_alpha   90.00
_cell.angle_beta   90.00
_cell.angle_gamma   90.00
#
_symmetry.space_group_name_H-M   'P 1'
#
loop_
_entity.id
_entity.type
_entity.pdbx_description
1 polymer ?
#
loop_
_entity_poly.entity_id
_entity_poly.type
_entity_poly.pdbx_seq_one_letter_code
_entity_poly.pdbx_strand_id
1 'polypeptide(L)'
;MTPEDLARRLRAGEPFAGKTITRFDLRGKQLGGARLRGAKLKDIHLDEADLAGSDLQDTQWFRCPLRGASLDRCDLRGATFTGSDLRGARLRGANLSGAKLLRANLAGADLAGADLTATLLLGADLTGARLTGAKLDRIRLDFAKLPGAELAGAVLQGASLNKADLTRALLRDARITGSTFYDARLGGADLGGATLEKVVLVRADLRGAILPKSMTRSVLDEARLDRPDLSGADLAASELDGHDLAGVELAGANLAGSSLRGTNLRNANLRGANLEQAMLAGCDLTGAELTGANLRRALLQGAILRGQRLAGADLEMTLLVDADLEGADLQGARLERAILDGANLRGADLTRALLLQTLLRGAALDGVILDKAIFDRVDLTGTDLQGVRLAGMTMTQCCFIEAKLAGMDLREADFTGSNFTRADLRGADLRSSVLTRATLMEADLARADLSGATAKEAFFGDAALAGARARDARLRRATFTRADLDHADLSGADLGDVVMRRARAARASFREARLAGADLSHADVSGADFQGADLDGANLHGLRDAEASWKGARLRGARRTDLDRLEAEAWSPPNEEPE
;
A
#
# COMPACT_ATOMS: atom_id res chain seq x y z
N MET A 1 14.32 62.09 41.23
CA MET A 1 14.46 62.18 39.77
C MET A 1 13.06 62.34 39.20
N THR A 2 12.81 63.37 38.38
CA THR A 2 11.52 63.56 37.71
C THR A 2 11.40 62.65 36.47
N PRO A 3 10.19 62.41 35.92
CA PRO A 3 10.05 61.72 34.64
C PRO A 3 10.83 62.39 33.50
N GLU A 4 10.85 63.72 33.45
CA GLU A 4 11.61 64.51 32.47
C GLU A 4 13.12 64.28 32.61
N ASP A 5 13.65 64.24 33.84
CA ASP A 5 15.07 63.96 34.09
C ASP A 5 15.43 62.55 33.63
N LEU A 6 14.60 61.55 33.95
CA LEU A 6 14.82 60.18 33.52
C LEU A 6 14.79 60.07 31.99
N ALA A 7 13.79 60.64 31.34
CA ALA A 7 13.67 60.63 29.88
C ALA A 7 14.85 61.33 29.18
N ARG A 8 15.37 62.42 29.76
CA ARG A 8 16.57 63.11 29.25
C ARG A 8 17.81 62.21 29.33
N ARG A 9 18.02 61.54 30.47
CA ARG A 9 19.16 60.64 30.70
C ARG A 9 19.11 59.41 29.80
N LEU A 10 17.94 58.81 29.63
CA LEU A 10 17.73 57.68 28.72
C LEU A 10 18.02 58.07 27.27
N ARG A 11 17.52 59.21 26.80
CA ARG A 11 17.84 59.75 25.46
C ARG A 11 19.30 60.06 25.24
N ALA A 12 20.00 60.49 26.29
CA ALA A 12 21.43 60.75 26.23
C ALA A 12 22.28 59.46 26.14
N GLY A 13 21.64 58.27 26.16
CA GLY A 13 22.34 56.98 26.12
C GLY A 13 23.03 56.64 27.43
N GLU A 14 22.64 57.28 28.54
CA GLU A 14 23.21 56.97 29.84
C GLU A 14 22.85 55.53 30.24
N PRO A 15 23.81 54.70 30.71
CA PRO A 15 23.53 53.32 31.04
C PRO A 15 22.73 53.19 32.35
N PHE A 16 21.60 52.47 32.26
CA PHE A 16 20.78 52.04 33.38
C PHE A 16 20.84 50.53 33.61
N ALA A 17 21.94 49.90 33.17
CA ALA A 17 22.09 48.45 33.25
C ALA A 17 21.92 47.91 34.68
N GLY A 18 21.09 46.88 34.84
CA GLY A 18 20.79 46.23 36.12
C GLY A 18 20.00 47.08 37.13
N LYS A 19 19.68 48.35 36.83
CA LYS A 19 19.01 49.25 37.78
C LYS A 19 17.53 48.90 37.90
N THR A 20 16.95 49.21 39.07
CA THR A 20 15.50 49.16 39.27
C THR A 20 14.92 50.55 39.10
N ILE A 21 13.94 50.69 38.21
CA ILE A 21 13.20 51.92 37.95
C ILE A 21 11.74 51.63 38.24
N THR A 22 11.13 52.44 39.10
CA THR A 22 9.75 52.21 39.56
C THR A 22 8.90 53.47 39.48
N ARG A 23 7.63 53.34 39.07
CA ARG A 23 6.59 54.38 39.17
C ARG A 23 6.90 55.69 38.43
N PHE A 24 7.20 55.59 37.14
CA PHE A 24 7.34 56.74 36.25
C PHE A 24 6.27 56.73 35.16
N ASP A 25 5.79 57.92 34.81
CA ASP A 25 4.96 58.15 33.65
C ASP A 25 5.82 58.70 32.50
N LEU A 26 6.07 57.86 31.50
CA LEU A 26 6.88 58.15 30.34
C LEU A 26 6.05 58.06 29.04
N ARG A 27 4.72 58.22 29.14
CA ARG A 27 3.83 58.19 27.98
C ARG A 27 4.22 59.20 26.91
N GLY A 28 4.24 58.77 25.65
CA GLY A 28 4.61 59.59 24.49
C GLY A 28 6.05 60.12 24.48
N LYS A 29 6.90 59.75 25.45
CA LYS A 29 8.26 60.27 25.54
C LYS A 29 9.14 59.61 24.48
N GLN A 30 10.05 60.41 23.93
CA GLN A 30 11.13 59.96 23.06
C GLN A 30 12.24 59.40 23.94
N LEU A 31 12.58 58.11 23.78
CA LEU A 31 13.53 57.33 24.58
C LEU A 31 14.41 56.42 23.69
N GLY A 32 14.45 56.67 22.37
CA GLY A 32 15.19 55.86 21.42
C GLY A 32 16.68 55.75 21.77
N GLY A 33 17.24 54.55 21.55
CA GLY A 33 18.63 54.24 21.89
C GLY A 33 18.92 54.11 23.40
N ALA A 34 17.89 53.99 24.24
CA ALA A 34 18.08 53.78 25.67
C ALA A 34 18.89 52.50 25.96
N ARG A 35 19.74 52.56 26.99
CA ARG A 35 20.60 51.45 27.41
C ARG A 35 20.14 50.92 28.77
N LEU A 36 19.28 49.91 28.73
CA LEU A 36 18.53 49.40 29.88
C LEU A 36 18.81 47.93 30.18
N ARG A 37 19.87 47.34 29.62
CA ARG A 37 20.20 45.92 29.80
C ARG A 37 20.10 45.42 31.25
N GLY A 38 19.29 44.40 31.51
CA GLY A 38 19.08 43.82 32.84
C GLY A 38 18.28 44.70 33.81
N ALA A 39 17.78 45.85 33.38
CA ALA A 39 17.01 46.74 34.24
C ALA A 39 15.66 46.13 34.63
N LYS A 40 15.22 46.44 35.85
CA LYS A 40 13.90 46.06 36.39
C LYS A 40 12.97 47.27 36.32
N LEU A 41 11.97 47.20 35.46
CA LEU A 41 10.98 48.25 35.22
C LEU A 41 9.68 47.81 35.89
N LYS A 42 9.25 48.56 36.89
CA LYS A 42 8.06 48.25 37.68
C LYS A 42 7.08 49.42 37.68
N ASP A 43 5.85 49.17 37.26
CA ASP A 43 4.79 50.19 37.24
C ASP A 43 5.22 51.45 36.42
N ILE A 44 5.85 51.23 35.26
CA ILE A 44 6.29 52.31 34.35
C ILE A 44 5.29 52.42 33.20
N HIS A 45 4.69 53.60 33.01
CA HIS A 45 3.72 53.83 31.95
C HIS A 45 4.43 54.31 30.68
N LEU A 46 4.33 53.56 29.59
CA LEU A 46 5.06 53.79 28.33
C LEU A 46 4.15 53.74 27.12
N ASP A 47 2.85 53.94 27.31
CA ASP A 47 1.92 54.07 26.18
C ASP A 47 2.44 55.14 25.21
N GLU A 48 2.50 54.79 23.93
CA GLU A 48 2.96 55.64 22.81
C GLU A 48 4.41 56.15 22.94
N ALA A 49 5.20 55.66 23.89
CA ALA A 49 6.61 56.03 24.02
C ALA A 49 7.45 55.46 22.87
N ASP A 50 8.49 56.17 22.47
CA ASP A 50 9.43 55.70 21.45
C ASP A 50 10.73 55.19 22.08
N LEU A 51 10.93 53.88 22.08
CA LEU A 51 12.15 53.21 22.53
C LEU A 51 12.95 52.64 21.35
N ALA A 52 12.68 53.02 20.09
CA ALA A 52 13.32 52.39 18.93
C ALA A 52 14.85 52.29 19.05
N GLY A 53 15.40 51.14 18.65
CA GLY A 53 16.84 50.85 18.68
C GLY A 53 17.46 50.75 20.08
N SER A 54 16.67 50.64 21.14
CA SER A 54 17.18 50.52 22.51
C SER A 54 17.76 49.13 22.81
N ASP A 55 18.75 49.08 23.69
CA ASP A 55 19.26 47.85 24.30
C ASP A 55 18.45 47.52 25.56
N LEU A 56 17.56 46.55 25.42
CA LEU A 56 16.61 46.10 26.43
C LEU A 56 16.84 44.61 26.79
N GLN A 57 18.03 44.08 26.53
CA GLN A 57 18.38 42.70 26.84
C GLN A 57 18.15 42.40 28.33
N ASP A 58 17.63 41.21 28.65
CA ASP A 58 17.42 40.72 30.01
C ASP A 58 16.59 41.64 30.93
N THR A 59 15.87 42.60 30.34
CA THR A 59 15.01 43.53 31.11
C THR A 59 13.82 42.79 31.71
N GLN A 60 13.37 43.25 32.88
CA GLN A 60 12.21 42.70 33.57
C GLN A 60 11.12 43.75 33.66
N TRP A 61 10.00 43.51 33.00
CA TRP A 61 8.86 44.40 32.92
C TRP A 61 7.71 43.83 33.75
N PHE A 62 7.33 44.56 34.79
CA PHE A 62 6.23 44.20 35.66
C PHE A 62 5.17 45.31 35.65
N ARG A 63 3.97 44.99 35.15
CA ARG A 63 2.84 45.93 35.05
C ARG A 63 3.21 47.23 34.31
N CYS A 64 3.91 47.11 33.19
CA CYS A 64 4.26 48.25 32.36
C CYS A 64 3.33 48.28 31.13
N PRO A 65 2.36 49.21 31.04
CA PRO A 65 1.58 49.40 29.82
C PRO A 65 2.44 50.05 28.75
N LEU A 66 2.44 49.45 27.55
CA LEU A 66 3.24 49.79 26.37
C LEU A 66 2.33 49.91 25.13
N ARG A 67 1.08 50.34 25.31
CA ARG A 67 0.11 50.40 24.20
C ARG A 67 0.59 51.37 23.15
N GLY A 68 0.66 50.94 21.89
CA GLY A 68 1.14 51.79 20.79
C GLY A 68 2.62 52.21 20.90
N ALA A 69 3.38 51.69 21.86
CA ALA A 69 4.78 52.04 22.03
C ALA A 69 5.62 51.56 20.84
N SER A 70 6.67 52.30 20.50
CA SER A 70 7.65 51.94 19.47
C SER A 70 8.84 51.24 20.11
N LEU A 71 9.02 49.97 19.79
CA LEU A 71 10.13 49.10 20.15
C LEU A 71 10.84 48.59 18.88
N ASP A 72 10.69 49.32 17.77
CA ASP A 72 11.25 48.95 16.47
C ASP A 72 12.78 48.78 16.59
N ARG A 73 13.29 47.66 16.07
CA ARG A 73 14.72 47.31 16.07
C ARG A 73 15.39 47.29 17.46
N CYS A 74 14.60 47.16 18.54
CA CYS A 74 15.16 46.95 19.88
C CYS A 74 15.80 45.58 20.03
N ASP A 75 16.80 45.50 20.91
CA ASP A 75 17.33 44.23 21.40
C ASP A 75 16.65 43.85 22.71
N LEU A 76 15.73 42.89 22.65
CA LEU A 76 14.88 42.40 23.74
C LEU A 76 15.24 40.96 24.13
N ARG A 77 16.45 40.47 23.78
CA ARG A 77 16.84 39.10 24.08
C ARG A 77 16.76 38.80 25.57
N GLY A 78 16.13 37.69 25.92
CA GLY A 78 15.94 37.29 27.32
C GLY A 78 15.02 38.18 28.16
N ALA A 79 14.44 39.25 27.59
CA ALA A 79 13.56 40.16 28.31
C ALA A 79 12.30 39.42 28.80
N THR A 80 11.78 39.82 29.96
CA THR A 80 10.57 39.22 30.56
C THR A 80 9.48 40.27 30.72
N PHE A 81 8.33 40.00 30.14
CA PHE A 81 7.12 40.81 30.23
C PHE A 81 6.04 40.02 30.99
N THR A 82 5.84 40.35 32.26
CA THR A 82 4.83 39.69 33.09
C THR A 82 3.59 40.57 33.16
N GLY A 83 2.50 40.14 32.49
CA GLY A 83 1.22 40.85 32.49
C GLY A 83 1.27 42.25 31.87
N SER A 84 2.19 42.46 30.92
CA SER A 84 2.32 43.74 30.22
C SER A 84 1.33 43.81 29.04
N ASP A 85 0.86 45.02 28.76
CA ASP A 85 -0.10 45.32 27.69
C ASP A 85 0.66 46.01 26.55
N LEU A 86 0.93 45.27 25.49
CA LEU A 86 1.64 45.71 24.28
C LEU A 86 0.69 45.86 23.08
N ARG A 87 -0.60 46.11 23.32
CA ARG A 87 -1.56 46.27 22.22
C ARG A 87 -1.16 47.38 21.28
N GLY A 88 -1.15 47.07 19.98
CA GLY A 88 -0.75 48.01 18.93
C GLY A 88 0.71 48.47 19.00
N ALA A 89 1.55 47.87 19.85
CA ALA A 89 2.96 48.22 19.91
C ALA A 89 3.67 47.87 18.59
N ARG A 90 4.67 48.66 18.21
CA ARG A 90 5.50 48.41 17.03
C ARG A 90 6.80 47.76 17.47
N LEU A 91 7.09 46.57 16.97
CA LEU A 91 8.26 45.74 17.27
C LEU A 91 8.96 45.31 15.98
N ARG A 92 8.91 46.13 14.93
CA ARG A 92 9.40 45.76 13.59
C ARG A 92 10.89 45.50 13.63
N GLY A 93 11.31 44.32 13.18
CA GLY A 93 12.71 43.89 13.21
C GLY A 93 13.35 43.86 14.61
N ALA A 94 12.56 43.86 15.68
CA ALA A 94 13.07 43.73 17.03
C ALA A 94 13.58 42.30 17.28
N ASN A 95 14.58 42.15 18.14
CA ASN A 95 15.10 40.84 18.55
C ASN A 95 14.55 40.43 19.91
N LEU A 96 13.53 39.58 19.92
CA LEU A 96 12.91 39.00 21.11
C LEU A 96 13.41 37.58 21.41
N SER A 97 14.54 37.15 20.86
CA SER A 97 14.96 35.75 21.00
C SER A 97 15.13 35.37 22.48
N GLY A 98 14.53 34.26 22.89
CA GLY A 98 14.52 33.78 24.27
C GLY A 98 13.72 34.64 25.27
N ALA A 99 13.02 35.68 24.81
CA ALA A 99 12.18 36.52 25.67
C ALA A 99 10.97 35.73 26.22
N LYS A 100 10.41 36.21 27.33
CA LYS A 100 9.26 35.59 28.03
C LYS A 100 8.12 36.59 28.12
N LEU A 101 7.06 36.36 27.36
CA LEU A 101 5.87 37.20 27.26
C LEU A 101 4.62 36.39 27.65
N LEU A 102 4.70 35.71 28.79
CA LEU A 102 3.64 34.81 29.26
C LEU A 102 2.34 35.57 29.50
N ARG A 103 1.26 35.17 28.81
CA ARG A 103 -0.06 35.82 28.87
C ARG A 103 -0.02 37.34 28.59
N ALA A 104 0.97 37.82 27.84
CA ALA A 104 1.01 39.21 27.42
C ALA A 104 -0.10 39.51 26.40
N ASN A 105 -0.56 40.76 26.37
CA ASN A 105 -1.49 41.22 25.35
C ASN A 105 -0.74 41.94 24.23
N LEU A 106 -0.67 41.33 23.06
CA LEU A 106 -0.03 41.81 21.83
C LEU A 106 -1.07 42.00 20.71
N ALA A 107 -2.36 42.14 21.04
CA ALA A 107 -3.40 42.28 20.02
C ALA A 107 -3.11 43.51 19.14
N GLY A 108 -3.11 43.31 17.82
CA GLY A 108 -2.78 44.33 16.82
C GLY A 108 -1.33 44.81 16.81
N ALA A 109 -0.40 44.18 17.54
CA ALA A 109 1.01 44.56 17.52
C ALA A 109 1.66 44.30 16.15
N ASP A 110 2.60 45.15 15.73
CA ASP A 110 3.37 45.00 14.50
C ASP A 110 4.73 44.38 14.81
N LEU A 111 4.84 43.06 14.62
CA LEU A 111 6.04 42.22 14.80
C LEU A 111 6.68 41.86 13.44
N ALA A 112 6.42 42.62 12.38
CA ALA A 112 6.93 42.30 11.05
C ALA A 112 8.46 42.19 11.05
N GLY A 113 8.99 41.06 10.55
CA GLY A 113 10.42 40.76 10.50
C GLY A 113 11.11 40.61 11.85
N ALA A 114 10.38 40.56 12.97
CA ALA A 114 10.97 40.37 14.29
C ALA A 114 11.58 38.96 14.45
N ASP A 115 12.59 38.85 15.29
CA ASP A 115 13.17 37.58 15.70
C ASP A 115 12.56 37.14 17.02
N LEU A 116 11.67 36.15 16.99
CA LEU A 116 11.00 35.55 18.15
C LEU A 116 11.52 34.12 18.40
N THR A 117 12.74 33.84 17.98
CA THR A 117 13.35 32.51 18.16
C THR A 117 13.37 32.12 19.64
N ALA A 118 12.82 30.95 19.97
CA ALA A 118 12.71 30.44 21.33
C ALA A 118 11.99 31.38 22.33
N THR A 119 11.15 32.31 21.85
CA THR A 119 10.32 33.16 22.70
C THR A 119 9.18 32.36 23.31
N LEU A 120 8.85 32.65 24.58
CA LEU A 120 7.73 32.03 25.30
C LEU A 120 6.52 32.97 25.32
N LEU A 121 5.48 32.64 24.56
CA LEU A 121 4.20 33.37 24.41
C LEU A 121 3.01 32.52 24.87
N LEU A 122 3.19 31.66 25.87
CA LEU A 122 2.12 30.77 26.34
C LEU A 122 0.91 31.58 26.80
N GLY A 123 -0.25 31.29 26.19
CA GLY A 123 -1.52 31.96 26.47
C GLY A 123 -1.55 33.46 26.14
N ALA A 124 -0.60 33.96 25.34
CA ALA A 124 -0.59 35.35 24.89
C ALA A 124 -1.73 35.64 23.91
N ASP A 125 -2.15 36.90 23.85
CA ASP A 125 -3.13 37.37 22.88
C ASP A 125 -2.42 38.11 21.74
N LEU A 126 -2.38 37.51 20.56
CA LEU A 126 -1.85 38.06 19.30
C LEU A 126 -2.97 38.26 18.27
N THR A 127 -4.22 38.46 18.72
CA THR A 127 -5.36 38.69 17.81
C THR A 127 -5.04 39.85 16.86
N GLY A 128 -5.10 39.59 15.54
CA GLY A 128 -4.79 40.57 14.50
C GLY A 128 -3.36 41.12 14.50
N ALA A 129 -2.41 40.47 15.21
CA ALA A 129 -1.02 40.89 15.20
C ALA A 129 -0.36 40.60 13.84
N ARG A 130 0.61 41.43 13.46
CA ARG A 130 1.32 41.31 12.18
C ARG A 130 2.68 40.67 12.42
N LEU A 131 2.87 39.43 11.97
CA LEU A 131 4.10 38.64 12.09
C LEU A 131 4.71 38.33 10.70
N THR A 132 4.41 39.13 9.69
CA THR A 132 4.91 38.91 8.32
C THR A 132 6.43 38.79 8.31
N GLY A 133 6.94 37.69 7.76
CA GLY A 133 8.38 37.40 7.67
C GLY A 133 9.10 37.24 9.03
N ALA A 134 8.37 37.10 10.14
CA ALA A 134 8.97 36.92 11.46
C ALA A 134 9.64 35.53 11.58
N LYS A 135 10.72 35.46 12.38
CA LYS A 135 11.35 34.19 12.75
C LYS A 135 10.72 33.67 14.02
N LEU A 136 10.07 32.52 13.96
CA LEU A 136 9.32 31.90 15.05
C LEU A 136 9.91 30.53 15.41
N ASP A 137 11.18 30.31 15.11
CA ASP A 137 11.84 29.02 15.34
C ASP A 137 11.83 28.68 16.83
N ARG A 138 11.33 27.49 17.17
CA ARG A 138 11.18 26.99 18.55
C ARG A 138 10.33 27.90 19.44
N ILE A 139 9.49 28.77 18.87
CA ILE A 139 8.57 29.60 19.65
C ILE A 139 7.56 28.70 20.38
N ARG A 140 7.11 29.15 21.56
CA ARG A 140 6.01 28.50 22.28
C ARG A 140 4.79 29.39 22.35
N LEU A 141 3.79 29.04 21.55
CA LEU A 141 2.49 29.68 21.42
C LEU A 141 1.37 28.79 21.96
N ASP A 142 1.68 27.81 22.82
CA ASP A 142 0.66 26.95 23.41
C ASP A 142 -0.44 27.78 24.08
N PHE A 143 -1.71 27.46 23.80
CA PHE A 143 -2.90 28.19 24.28
C PHE A 143 -3.02 29.65 23.83
N ALA A 144 -2.16 30.15 22.93
CA ALA A 144 -2.21 31.53 22.48
C ALA A 144 -3.42 31.79 21.58
N LYS A 145 -3.87 33.05 21.56
CA LYS A 145 -4.91 33.53 20.65
C LYS A 145 -4.23 34.24 19.49
N LEU A 146 -4.41 33.75 18.28
CA LEU A 146 -3.99 34.35 17.03
C LEU A 146 -5.13 34.51 15.99
N PRO A 147 -6.42 34.73 16.36
CA PRO A 147 -7.42 34.97 15.32
C PRO A 147 -7.05 36.14 14.42
N GLY A 148 -7.06 35.91 13.11
CA GLY A 148 -6.74 36.92 12.11
C GLY A 148 -5.29 37.43 12.13
N ALA A 149 -4.36 36.76 12.83
CA ALA A 149 -2.96 37.15 12.81
C ALA A 149 -2.34 36.95 11.41
N GLU A 150 -1.43 37.85 11.01
CA GLU A 150 -0.77 37.82 9.70
C GLU A 150 0.61 37.17 9.83
N LEU A 151 0.75 35.89 9.49
CA LEU A 151 2.01 35.13 9.54
C LEU A 151 2.62 34.87 8.16
N ALA A 152 2.26 35.67 7.16
CA ALA A 152 2.72 35.46 5.78
C ALA A 152 4.26 35.44 5.71
N GLY A 153 4.84 34.40 5.09
CA GLY A 153 6.28 34.22 4.98
C GLY A 153 7.03 33.96 6.30
N ALA A 154 6.32 33.76 7.41
CA ALA A 154 6.96 33.46 8.70
C ALA A 154 7.63 32.08 8.69
N VAL A 155 8.65 31.92 9.52
CA VAL A 155 9.41 30.66 9.65
C VAL A 155 9.14 30.03 11.00
N LEU A 156 8.59 28.82 11.01
CA LEU A 156 8.14 28.10 12.20
C LEU A 156 8.85 26.75 12.27
N GLN A 157 10.17 26.73 12.53
CA GLN A 157 10.90 25.48 12.74
C GLN A 157 10.82 25.03 14.20
N GLY A 158 10.22 23.87 14.47
CA GLY A 158 10.12 23.30 15.82
C GLY A 158 9.24 24.12 16.77
N ALA A 159 8.30 24.89 16.24
CA ALA A 159 7.36 25.70 17.01
C ALA A 159 6.29 24.83 17.70
N SER A 160 5.79 25.31 18.84
CA SER A 160 4.70 24.69 19.58
C SER A 160 3.48 25.61 19.56
N LEU A 161 2.39 25.17 18.92
CA LEU A 161 1.13 25.90 18.78
C LEU A 161 -0.05 25.07 19.33
N ASN A 162 0.21 24.23 20.33
CA ASN A 162 -0.79 23.31 20.83
C ASN A 162 -1.92 24.07 21.51
N LYS A 163 -3.16 23.71 21.17
CA LYS A 163 -4.39 24.36 21.66
C LYS A 163 -4.44 25.88 21.36
N ALA A 164 -3.62 26.35 20.42
CA ALA A 164 -3.67 27.73 19.95
C ALA A 164 -4.90 27.94 19.07
N ASP A 165 -5.41 29.17 19.08
CA ASP A 165 -6.49 29.59 18.20
C ASP A 165 -5.94 30.42 17.04
N LEU A 166 -5.79 29.82 15.87
CA LEU A 166 -5.39 30.44 14.62
C LEU A 166 -6.59 30.65 13.67
N THR A 167 -7.81 30.75 14.18
CA THR A 167 -9.01 30.93 13.36
C THR A 167 -8.84 32.13 12.42
N ARG A 168 -8.97 31.91 11.11
CA ARG A 168 -8.77 32.92 10.06
C ARG A 168 -7.39 33.59 10.06
N ALA A 169 -6.37 32.97 10.65
CA ALA A 169 -5.00 33.45 10.52
C ALA A 169 -4.50 33.31 9.08
N LEU A 170 -3.61 34.21 8.65
CA LEU A 170 -3.05 34.24 7.30
C LEU A 170 -1.61 33.73 7.33
N LEU A 171 -1.41 32.46 6.96
CA LEU A 171 -0.11 31.77 6.95
C LEU A 171 0.45 31.59 5.52
N ARG A 172 0.05 32.45 4.58
CA ARG A 172 0.49 32.34 3.18
C ARG A 172 2.01 32.30 3.07
N ASP A 173 2.54 31.39 2.28
CA ASP A 173 3.99 31.22 2.06
C ASP A 173 4.82 30.98 3.34
N ALA A 174 4.17 30.64 4.46
CA ALA A 174 4.87 30.31 5.69
C ALA A 174 5.63 28.99 5.55
N ARG A 175 6.80 28.90 6.17
CA ARG A 175 7.61 27.67 6.21
C ARG A 175 7.50 27.03 7.58
N ILE A 176 6.80 25.90 7.65
CA ILE A 176 6.50 25.20 8.90
C ILE A 176 7.17 23.84 8.86
N THR A 177 8.15 23.62 9.76
CA THR A 177 8.92 22.38 9.77
C THR A 177 9.04 21.82 11.18
N GLY A 178 8.64 20.57 11.40
CA GLY A 178 8.79 19.91 12.71
C GLY A 178 7.99 20.57 13.84
N SER A 179 6.91 21.28 13.51
CA SER A 179 6.09 22.04 14.46
C SER A 179 4.83 21.28 14.87
N THR A 180 4.30 21.59 16.05
CA THR A 180 3.15 20.90 16.66
C THR A 180 1.94 21.81 16.81
N PHE A 181 0.77 21.28 16.45
CA PHE A 181 -0.54 21.96 16.44
C PHE A 181 -1.62 21.08 17.11
N TYR A 182 -1.25 20.31 18.15
CA TYR A 182 -2.20 19.42 18.85
C TYR A 182 -3.42 20.20 19.32
N ASP A 183 -4.63 19.75 18.95
CA ASP A 183 -5.90 20.38 19.30
C ASP A 183 -6.00 21.88 18.93
N ALA A 184 -5.20 22.35 17.96
CA ALA A 184 -5.22 23.74 17.52
C ALA A 184 -6.47 24.03 16.66
N ARG A 185 -6.97 25.27 16.71
CA ARG A 185 -8.08 25.72 15.84
C ARG A 185 -7.51 26.50 14.67
N LEU A 186 -7.67 25.99 13.46
CA LEU A 186 -7.25 26.63 12.20
C LEU A 186 -8.46 26.89 11.29
N GLY A 187 -9.67 26.96 11.85
CA GLY A 187 -10.89 27.14 11.07
C GLY A 187 -10.82 28.40 10.19
N GLY A 188 -11.00 28.24 8.89
CA GLY A 188 -10.88 29.34 7.92
C GLY A 188 -9.50 29.97 7.77
N ALA A 189 -8.43 29.35 8.33
CA ALA A 189 -7.07 29.83 8.15
C ALA A 189 -6.61 29.66 6.70
N ASP A 190 -5.72 30.55 6.27
CA ASP A 190 -5.22 30.56 4.90
C ASP A 190 -3.75 30.13 4.88
N LEU A 191 -3.49 28.89 4.48
CA LEU A 191 -2.16 28.32 4.34
C LEU A 191 -1.74 28.24 2.86
N GLY A 192 -2.37 29.01 1.97
CA GLY A 192 -2.05 29.00 0.54
C GLY A 192 -0.57 29.32 0.29
N GLY A 193 0.12 28.44 -0.45
CA GLY A 193 1.56 28.59 -0.74
C GLY A 193 2.50 28.22 0.42
N ALA A 194 1.99 27.94 1.61
CA ALA A 194 2.80 27.48 2.73
C ALA A 194 3.45 26.12 2.44
N THR A 195 4.53 25.80 3.14
CA THR A 195 5.16 24.47 3.12
C THR A 195 5.10 23.86 4.51
N LEU A 196 4.47 22.70 4.64
CA LEU A 196 4.45 21.89 5.86
C LEU A 196 5.34 20.66 5.62
N GLU A 197 6.40 20.52 6.41
CA GLU A 197 7.22 19.31 6.46
C GLU A 197 7.28 18.79 7.90
N LYS A 198 6.94 17.52 8.14
CA LYS A 198 6.99 16.92 9.49
C LYS A 198 6.14 17.69 10.51
N VAL A 199 5.00 18.22 10.07
CA VAL A 199 4.09 18.99 10.94
C VAL A 199 3.08 18.05 11.57
N VAL A 200 2.79 18.24 12.86
CA VAL A 200 1.83 17.42 13.59
C VAL A 200 0.56 18.23 13.83
N LEU A 201 -0.53 17.82 13.17
CA LEU A 201 -1.86 18.44 13.18
C LEU A 201 -2.91 17.57 13.90
N VAL A 202 -2.47 16.71 14.81
CA VAL A 202 -3.34 15.75 15.49
C VAL A 202 -4.52 16.44 16.19
N ARG A 203 -5.75 16.02 15.86
CA ARG A 203 -7.03 16.62 16.31
C ARG A 203 -7.19 18.12 16.03
N ALA A 204 -6.40 18.68 15.11
CA ALA A 204 -6.54 20.08 14.72
C ALA A 204 -7.85 20.29 13.95
N ASP A 205 -8.48 21.45 14.15
CA ASP A 205 -9.67 21.84 13.42
C ASP A 205 -9.27 22.66 12.18
N LEU A 206 -9.25 22.03 11.00
CA LEU A 206 -8.86 22.62 9.72
C LEU A 206 -10.07 22.94 8.83
N ARG A 207 -11.28 22.93 9.40
CA ARG A 207 -12.51 23.16 8.64
C ARG A 207 -12.55 24.54 8.00
N GLY A 208 -12.85 24.58 6.69
CA GLY A 208 -12.78 25.78 5.87
C GLY A 208 -11.38 26.38 5.67
N ALA A 209 -10.31 25.73 6.16
CA ALA A 209 -8.96 26.20 5.93
C ALA A 209 -8.54 25.96 4.47
N ILE A 210 -7.78 26.89 3.90
CA ILE A 210 -7.12 26.70 2.61
C ILE A 210 -5.80 25.96 2.88
N LEU A 211 -5.77 24.66 2.57
CA LEU A 211 -4.58 23.84 2.80
C LEU A 211 -3.47 24.10 1.76
N PRO A 212 -2.19 23.96 2.16
CA PRO A 212 -1.09 24.07 1.23
C PRO A 212 -0.98 22.83 0.35
N LYS A 213 -0.40 22.99 -0.84
CA LYS A 213 -0.11 21.86 -1.74
C LYS A 213 1.15 21.08 -1.35
N SER A 214 1.88 21.46 -0.29
CA SER A 214 3.05 20.72 0.22
C SER A 214 2.86 20.42 1.71
N MET A 215 2.60 19.16 2.05
CA MET A 215 2.38 18.68 3.42
C MET A 215 3.16 17.40 3.75
N THR A 216 4.32 17.20 3.11
CA THR A 216 5.09 15.95 3.21
C THR A 216 5.46 15.55 4.64
N ARG A 217 5.40 14.25 4.91
CA ARG A 217 5.73 13.64 6.23
C ARG A 217 4.93 14.22 7.39
N SER A 218 3.79 14.85 7.13
CA SER A 218 2.96 15.46 8.17
C SER A 218 1.98 14.44 8.73
N VAL A 219 1.60 14.62 9.99
CA VAL A 219 0.67 13.75 10.71
C VAL A 219 -0.62 14.52 10.88
N LEU A 220 -1.70 14.02 10.29
CA LEU A 220 -3.02 14.64 10.38
C LEU A 220 -3.99 13.87 11.27
N ASP A 221 -3.56 12.82 11.97
CA ASP A 221 -4.43 11.92 12.77
C ASP A 221 -5.59 12.64 13.52
N GLU A 222 -6.82 12.17 13.27
CA GLU A 222 -8.07 12.75 13.77
C GLU A 222 -8.32 14.24 13.46
N ALA A 223 -7.59 14.84 12.50
CA ALA A 223 -7.83 16.22 12.09
C ALA A 223 -9.17 16.35 11.35
N ARG A 224 -9.83 17.50 11.57
CA ARG A 224 -11.16 17.77 11.01
C ARG A 224 -11.02 18.55 9.71
N LEU A 225 -11.44 17.95 8.61
CA LEU A 225 -11.34 18.48 7.25
C LEU A 225 -12.74 18.64 6.63
N ASP A 226 -12.96 19.68 5.82
CA ASP A 226 -14.20 19.89 5.06
C ASP A 226 -13.94 19.69 3.55
N ARG A 227 -13.73 18.44 3.11
CA ARG A 227 -13.46 18.05 1.69
C ARG A 227 -12.51 19.01 0.96
N PRO A 228 -11.25 19.16 1.42
CA PRO A 228 -10.32 20.10 0.83
C PRO A 228 -9.98 19.73 -0.62
N ASP A 229 -9.72 20.73 -1.47
CA ASP A 229 -9.08 20.48 -2.76
C ASP A 229 -7.57 20.22 -2.57
N LEU A 230 -7.20 18.95 -2.68
CA LEU A 230 -5.82 18.46 -2.61
C LEU A 230 -5.30 18.00 -3.98
N SER A 231 -5.93 18.46 -5.07
CA SER A 231 -5.44 18.17 -6.43
C SER A 231 -4.01 18.64 -6.59
N GLY A 232 -3.14 17.75 -7.09
CA GLY A 232 -1.70 17.99 -7.26
C GLY A 232 -0.91 18.21 -5.97
N ALA A 233 -1.50 17.97 -4.79
CA ALA A 233 -0.79 18.14 -3.52
C ALA A 233 0.29 17.07 -3.33
N ASP A 234 1.42 17.47 -2.75
CA ASP A 234 2.47 16.58 -2.28
C ASP A 234 2.22 16.21 -0.81
N LEU A 235 1.74 14.97 -0.64
CA LEU A 235 1.39 14.31 0.62
C LEU A 235 2.31 13.12 0.89
N ALA A 236 3.46 13.02 0.21
CA ALA A 236 4.35 11.87 0.33
C ALA A 236 4.73 11.58 1.79
N ALA A 237 4.67 10.30 2.15
CA ALA A 237 4.97 9.77 3.48
C ALA A 237 4.18 10.43 4.64
N SER A 238 3.01 11.00 4.36
CA SER A 238 2.13 11.57 5.39
C SER A 238 1.26 10.50 6.06
N GLU A 239 0.81 10.77 7.28
CA GLU A 239 -0.10 9.91 8.04
C GLU A 239 -1.52 10.48 8.00
N LEU A 240 -2.41 9.75 7.34
CA LEU A 240 -3.82 10.08 7.05
C LEU A 240 -4.77 8.96 7.52
N ASP A 241 -4.33 8.09 8.43
CA ASP A 241 -5.09 6.92 8.89
C ASP A 241 -6.46 7.32 9.47
N GLY A 242 -7.50 6.50 9.19
CA GLY A 242 -8.84 6.63 9.76
C GLY A 242 -9.65 7.86 9.34
N HIS A 243 -9.17 8.68 8.41
CA HIS A 243 -9.86 9.92 8.04
C HIS A 243 -11.10 9.68 7.16
N ASP A 244 -12.08 10.57 7.28
CA ASP A 244 -13.16 10.68 6.30
C ASP A 244 -12.71 11.61 5.15
N LEU A 245 -12.19 10.99 4.09
CA LEU A 245 -11.77 11.65 2.86
C LEU A 245 -12.76 11.37 1.72
N ALA A 246 -14.02 11.08 2.04
CA ALA A 246 -15.02 10.81 1.02
C ALA A 246 -15.27 12.05 0.14
N GLY A 247 -15.18 11.86 -1.18
CA GLY A 247 -15.37 12.90 -2.17
C GLY A 247 -14.26 13.94 -2.23
N VAL A 248 -13.08 13.66 -1.63
CA VAL A 248 -11.94 14.59 -1.69
C VAL A 248 -11.35 14.62 -3.11
N GLU A 249 -10.89 15.78 -3.55
CA GLU A 249 -10.16 15.94 -4.81
C GLU A 249 -8.66 15.69 -4.57
N LEU A 250 -8.13 14.58 -5.10
CA LEU A 250 -6.73 14.15 -5.01
C LEU A 250 -6.14 13.87 -6.41
N ALA A 251 -6.75 14.40 -7.47
CA ALA A 251 -6.27 14.19 -8.84
C ALA A 251 -4.81 14.64 -8.98
N GLY A 252 -3.94 13.74 -9.45
CA GLY A 252 -2.51 13.98 -9.60
C GLY A 252 -1.73 14.20 -8.29
N ALA A 253 -2.34 13.97 -7.12
CA ALA A 253 -1.66 14.12 -5.84
C ALA A 253 -0.55 13.07 -5.68
N ASN A 254 0.53 13.45 -5.00
CA ASN A 254 1.61 12.53 -4.63
C ASN A 254 1.38 11.99 -3.22
N LEU A 255 0.92 10.73 -3.13
CA LEU A 255 0.66 10.00 -1.89
C LEU A 255 1.69 8.87 -1.68
N ALA A 256 2.85 8.93 -2.35
CA ALA A 256 3.83 7.86 -2.28
C ALA A 256 4.30 7.60 -0.83
N GLY A 257 4.26 6.33 -0.42
CA GLY A 257 4.64 5.88 0.92
C GLY A 257 3.77 6.44 2.06
N SER A 258 2.65 7.10 1.76
CA SER A 258 1.74 7.62 2.78
C SER A 258 0.99 6.49 3.49
N SER A 259 0.57 6.73 4.73
CA SER A 259 -0.32 5.85 5.48
C SER A 259 -1.74 6.37 5.39
N LEU A 260 -2.66 5.54 4.91
CA LEU A 260 -4.08 5.82 4.73
C LEU A 260 -4.93 4.72 5.37
N ARG A 261 -4.42 3.94 6.34
CA ARG A 261 -5.10 2.73 6.83
C ARG A 261 -6.51 3.05 7.35
N GLY A 262 -7.50 2.27 6.94
CA GLY A 262 -8.90 2.44 7.35
C GLY A 262 -9.54 3.76 6.91
N THR A 263 -8.94 4.50 5.98
CA THR A 263 -9.48 5.78 5.49
C THR A 263 -10.71 5.53 4.62
N ASN A 264 -11.74 6.35 4.79
CA ASN A 264 -12.89 6.39 3.89
C ASN A 264 -12.54 7.24 2.67
N LEU A 265 -12.27 6.59 1.53
CA LEU A 265 -11.96 7.22 0.24
C LEU A 265 -13.13 7.12 -0.75
N ARG A 266 -14.35 6.89 -0.26
CA ARG A 266 -15.55 6.76 -1.10
C ARG A 266 -15.72 7.98 -2.00
N ASN A 267 -15.91 7.75 -3.30
CA ASN A 267 -16.08 8.80 -4.31
C ASN A 267 -14.93 9.82 -4.39
N ALA A 268 -13.75 9.54 -3.82
CA ALA A 268 -12.59 10.41 -3.95
C ALA A 268 -12.06 10.40 -5.39
N ASN A 269 -11.61 11.54 -5.88
CA ASN A 269 -10.98 11.63 -7.19
C ASN A 269 -9.46 11.40 -7.05
N LEU A 270 -8.98 10.22 -7.44
CA LEU A 270 -7.58 9.82 -7.38
C LEU A 270 -6.95 9.67 -8.79
N ARG A 271 -7.55 10.29 -9.82
CA ARG A 271 -7.06 10.19 -11.21
C ARG A 271 -5.59 10.61 -11.30
N GLY A 272 -4.74 9.73 -11.81
CA GLY A 272 -3.31 9.99 -11.96
C GLY A 272 -2.55 10.20 -10.65
N ALA A 273 -3.14 9.91 -9.49
CA ALA A 273 -2.46 10.03 -8.21
C ALA A 273 -1.32 9.00 -8.10
N ASN A 274 -0.22 9.40 -7.45
CA ASN A 274 0.88 8.50 -7.17
C ASN A 274 0.69 7.86 -5.78
N LEU A 275 0.25 6.61 -5.75
CA LEU A 275 0.03 5.80 -4.54
C LEU A 275 1.11 4.72 -4.37
N GLU A 276 2.28 4.89 -5.01
CA GLU A 276 3.38 3.93 -4.89
C GLU A 276 3.76 3.70 -3.43
N GLN A 277 3.81 2.43 -3.00
CA GLN A 277 4.12 2.03 -1.61
C GLN A 277 3.17 2.60 -0.53
N ALA A 278 2.00 3.16 -0.92
CA ALA A 278 1.02 3.66 0.04
C ALA A 278 0.37 2.52 0.84
N MET A 279 0.03 2.79 2.10
CA MET A 279 -0.59 1.83 3.01
C MET A 279 -2.10 2.09 3.06
N LEU A 280 -2.87 1.32 2.29
CA LEU A 280 -4.32 1.46 2.07
C LEU A 280 -5.13 0.30 2.70
N ALA A 281 -4.56 -0.40 3.69
CA ALA A 281 -5.19 -1.55 4.31
C ALA A 281 -6.54 -1.16 4.95
N GLY A 282 -7.59 -1.91 4.64
CA GLY A 282 -8.95 -1.66 5.14
C GLY A 282 -9.62 -0.38 4.63
N CYS A 283 -9.06 0.30 3.62
CA CYS A 283 -9.70 1.47 3.04
C CYS A 283 -11.00 1.13 2.31
N ASP A 284 -11.94 2.07 2.32
CA ASP A 284 -13.11 2.01 1.44
C ASP A 284 -12.92 2.91 0.23
N LEU A 285 -12.71 2.31 -0.94
CA LEU A 285 -12.52 3.01 -2.21
C LEU A 285 -13.79 2.99 -3.07
N THR A 286 -14.96 2.63 -2.53
CA THR A 286 -16.19 2.50 -3.31
C THR A 286 -16.52 3.81 -4.05
N GLY A 287 -16.65 3.74 -5.38
CA GLY A 287 -16.91 4.89 -6.24
C GLY A 287 -15.71 5.83 -6.48
N ALA A 288 -14.52 5.56 -5.93
CA ALA A 288 -13.34 6.39 -6.21
C ALA A 288 -12.92 6.34 -7.69
N GLU A 289 -12.28 7.41 -8.17
CA GLU A 289 -11.74 7.46 -9.54
C GLU A 289 -10.23 7.15 -9.53
N LEU A 290 -9.84 5.92 -9.87
CA LEU A 290 -8.43 5.48 -9.86
C LEU A 290 -7.78 5.41 -11.24
N THR A 291 -8.44 5.93 -12.29
CA THR A 291 -7.91 5.83 -13.66
C THR A 291 -6.53 6.50 -13.77
N GLY A 292 -5.54 5.72 -14.19
CA GLY A 292 -4.14 6.15 -14.33
C GLY A 292 -3.38 6.34 -13.01
N ALA A 293 -3.95 5.97 -11.86
CA ALA A 293 -3.24 5.98 -10.60
C ALA A 293 -2.10 4.95 -10.59
N ASN A 294 -0.96 5.30 -9.99
CA ASN A 294 0.16 4.39 -9.79
C ASN A 294 0.00 3.68 -8.43
N LEU A 295 -0.34 2.39 -8.44
CA LEU A 295 -0.56 1.59 -7.23
C LEU A 295 0.58 0.59 -6.97
N ARG A 296 1.70 0.71 -7.67
CA ARG A 296 2.85 -0.20 -7.52
C ARG A 296 3.25 -0.34 -6.07
N ARG A 297 3.40 -1.59 -5.61
CA ARG A 297 3.85 -1.92 -4.25
C ARG A 297 2.93 -1.39 -3.14
N ALA A 298 1.72 -0.94 -3.45
CA ALA A 298 0.76 -0.49 -2.45
C ALA A 298 0.23 -1.66 -1.61
N LEU A 299 -0.15 -1.37 -0.36
CA LEU A 299 -0.69 -2.35 0.58
C LEU A 299 -2.20 -2.14 0.72
N LEU A 300 -3.00 -2.92 0.00
CA LEU A 300 -4.46 -2.86 -0.09
C LEU A 300 -5.16 -4.05 0.61
N GLN A 301 -4.51 -4.66 1.60
CA GLN A 301 -5.07 -5.80 2.32
C GLN A 301 -6.45 -5.45 2.93
N GLY A 302 -7.47 -6.26 2.62
CA GLY A 302 -8.84 -6.06 3.09
C GLY A 302 -9.52 -4.78 2.59
N ALA A 303 -8.96 -4.08 1.58
CA ALA A 303 -9.57 -2.87 1.05
C ALA A 303 -10.81 -3.19 0.20
N ILE A 304 -11.78 -2.26 0.17
CA ILE A 304 -13.02 -2.38 -0.60
C ILE A 304 -12.85 -1.63 -1.92
N LEU A 305 -12.72 -2.38 -3.02
CA LEU A 305 -12.57 -1.91 -4.40
C LEU A 305 -13.71 -2.41 -5.32
N ARG A 306 -14.91 -2.62 -4.76
CA ARG A 306 -16.08 -3.06 -5.53
C ARG A 306 -16.40 -2.11 -6.68
N GLY A 307 -16.57 -2.68 -7.88
CA GLY A 307 -16.93 -1.94 -9.09
C GLY A 307 -15.92 -0.89 -9.54
N GLN A 308 -14.69 -0.92 -9.02
CA GLN A 308 -13.69 0.11 -9.31
C GLN A 308 -13.24 0.11 -10.76
N ARG A 309 -12.99 1.30 -11.31
CA ARG A 309 -12.43 1.49 -12.66
C ARG A 309 -10.90 1.52 -12.59
N LEU A 310 -10.30 0.34 -12.73
CA LEU A 310 -8.85 0.07 -12.69
C LEU A 310 -8.27 -0.31 -14.06
N ALA A 311 -8.98 -0.02 -15.15
CA ALA A 311 -8.50 -0.29 -16.51
C ALA A 311 -7.13 0.34 -16.76
N GLY A 312 -6.16 -0.47 -17.15
CA GLY A 312 -4.77 -0.10 -17.40
C GLY A 312 -3.96 0.31 -16.15
N ALA A 313 -4.49 0.10 -14.94
CA ALA A 313 -3.78 0.43 -13.71
C ALA A 313 -2.49 -0.39 -13.57
N ASP A 314 -1.46 0.23 -13.01
CA ASP A 314 -0.22 -0.45 -12.64
C ASP A 314 -0.30 -0.95 -11.20
N LEU A 315 -0.56 -2.24 -11.05
CA LEU A 315 -0.72 -2.95 -9.79
C LEU A 315 0.48 -3.89 -9.53
N GLU A 316 1.64 -3.65 -10.16
CA GLU A 316 2.82 -4.48 -9.98
C GLU A 316 3.27 -4.53 -8.50
N MET A 317 3.50 -5.75 -8.00
CA MET A 317 3.87 -6.03 -6.59
C MET A 317 2.88 -5.50 -5.54
N THR A 318 1.62 -5.26 -5.90
CA THR A 318 0.59 -4.80 -4.96
C THR A 318 0.11 -5.95 -4.06
N LEU A 319 -0.13 -5.66 -2.78
CA LEU A 319 -0.76 -6.60 -1.85
C LEU A 319 -2.27 -6.34 -1.76
N LEU A 320 -3.07 -7.25 -2.29
CA LEU A 320 -4.55 -7.22 -2.35
C LEU A 320 -5.15 -8.42 -1.58
N VAL A 321 -4.42 -8.94 -0.58
CA VAL A 321 -4.88 -10.08 0.24
C VAL A 321 -6.24 -9.75 0.86
N ASP A 322 -7.21 -10.64 0.73
CA ASP A 322 -8.60 -10.49 1.20
C ASP A 322 -9.31 -9.21 0.71
N ALA A 323 -8.81 -8.55 -0.34
CA ALA A 323 -9.42 -7.35 -0.88
C ALA A 323 -10.72 -7.67 -1.64
N ASP A 324 -11.67 -6.74 -1.63
CA ASP A 324 -12.94 -6.89 -2.32
C ASP A 324 -12.93 -6.19 -3.67
N LEU A 325 -12.73 -6.94 -4.75
CA LEU A 325 -12.66 -6.48 -6.14
C LEU A 325 -13.90 -6.91 -6.94
N GLU A 326 -15.03 -7.20 -6.28
CA GLU A 326 -16.25 -7.65 -6.95
C GLU A 326 -16.67 -6.66 -8.04
N GLY A 327 -16.81 -7.14 -9.27
CA GLY A 327 -17.21 -6.36 -10.44
C GLY A 327 -16.20 -5.27 -10.86
N ALA A 328 -14.96 -5.31 -10.36
CA ALA A 328 -13.94 -4.32 -10.74
C ALA A 328 -13.55 -4.46 -12.23
N ASP A 329 -13.38 -3.32 -12.90
CA ASP A 329 -12.84 -3.22 -14.26
C ASP A 329 -11.32 -3.18 -14.17
N LEU A 330 -10.67 -4.32 -14.45
CA LEU A 330 -9.21 -4.53 -14.44
C LEU A 330 -8.68 -4.73 -15.88
N GLN A 331 -9.39 -4.23 -16.89
CA GLN A 331 -9.01 -4.45 -18.28
C GLN A 331 -7.59 -3.92 -18.55
N GLY A 332 -6.71 -4.78 -19.06
CA GLY A 332 -5.32 -4.41 -19.36
C GLY A 332 -4.46 -4.06 -18.13
N ALA A 333 -4.93 -4.31 -16.91
CA ALA A 333 -4.17 -4.02 -15.70
C ALA A 333 -2.88 -4.87 -15.62
N ARG A 334 -1.83 -4.29 -15.05
CA ARG A 334 -0.55 -4.99 -14.80
C ARG A 334 -0.54 -5.56 -13.39
N LEU A 335 -0.72 -6.87 -13.25
CA LEU A 335 -0.76 -7.59 -11.96
C LEU A 335 0.51 -8.40 -11.70
N GLU A 336 1.63 -8.04 -12.36
CA GLU A 336 2.90 -8.73 -12.21
C GLU A 336 3.34 -8.76 -10.74
N ARG A 337 3.54 -9.98 -10.21
CA ARG A 337 3.94 -10.24 -8.81
C ARG A 337 2.98 -9.68 -7.75
N ALA A 338 1.75 -9.35 -8.14
CA ALA A 338 0.71 -8.96 -7.20
C ALA A 338 0.24 -10.18 -6.37
N ILE A 339 -0.19 -9.93 -5.14
CA ILE A 339 -0.71 -10.95 -4.23
C ILE A 339 -2.19 -10.68 -3.97
N LEU A 340 -3.06 -11.52 -4.52
CA LEU A 340 -4.52 -11.45 -4.45
C LEU A 340 -5.10 -12.68 -3.71
N ASP A 341 -4.32 -13.27 -2.80
CA ASP A 341 -4.78 -14.43 -2.04
C ASP A 341 -6.06 -14.09 -1.26
N GLY A 342 -7.07 -14.96 -1.34
CA GLY A 342 -8.37 -14.75 -0.70
C GLY A 342 -9.20 -13.60 -1.25
N ALA A 343 -8.73 -12.87 -2.28
CA ALA A 343 -9.45 -11.72 -2.82
C ALA A 343 -10.78 -12.13 -3.48
N ASN A 344 -11.78 -11.25 -3.38
CA ASN A 344 -13.06 -11.42 -4.05
C ASN A 344 -13.01 -10.79 -5.45
N LEU A 345 -12.86 -11.60 -6.50
CA LEU A 345 -12.80 -11.17 -7.91
C LEU A 345 -14.08 -11.52 -8.69
N ARG A 346 -15.18 -11.78 -7.98
CA ARG A 346 -16.45 -12.17 -8.61
C ARG A 346 -16.91 -11.14 -9.62
N GLY A 347 -17.18 -11.58 -10.85
CA GLY A 347 -17.60 -10.69 -11.94
C GLY A 347 -16.57 -9.65 -12.38
N ALA A 348 -15.33 -9.69 -11.88
CA ALA A 348 -14.29 -8.74 -12.28
C ALA A 348 -13.89 -8.97 -13.75
N ASP A 349 -13.54 -7.88 -14.44
CA ASP A 349 -13.12 -7.92 -15.83
C ASP A 349 -11.60 -7.79 -15.95
N LEU A 350 -10.92 -8.90 -16.17
CA LEU A 350 -9.47 -8.98 -16.41
C LEU A 350 -9.14 -9.14 -17.89
N THR A 351 -10.03 -8.73 -18.80
CA THR A 351 -9.75 -8.78 -20.24
C THR A 351 -8.40 -8.12 -20.55
N ARG A 352 -7.49 -8.83 -21.22
CA ARG A 352 -6.11 -8.39 -21.53
C ARG A 352 -5.22 -8.06 -20.33
N ALA A 353 -5.60 -8.41 -19.10
CA ALA A 353 -4.74 -8.21 -17.94
C ALA A 353 -3.46 -9.06 -18.04
N LEU A 354 -2.37 -8.55 -17.46
CA LEU A 354 -1.08 -9.24 -17.41
C LEU A 354 -0.88 -9.85 -16.02
N LEU A 355 -1.07 -11.15 -15.90
CA LEU A 355 -0.85 -11.92 -14.67
C LEU A 355 0.44 -12.72 -14.81
N LEU A 356 1.55 -12.13 -14.34
CA LEU A 356 2.88 -12.74 -14.35
C LEU A 356 3.32 -12.94 -12.91
N GLN A 357 3.58 -14.17 -12.47
CA GLN A 357 3.97 -14.48 -11.09
C GLN A 357 2.97 -13.97 -10.04
N THR A 358 1.70 -13.85 -10.41
CA THR A 358 0.60 -13.37 -9.56
C THR A 358 0.12 -14.49 -8.65
N LEU A 359 -0.18 -14.18 -7.37
CA LEU A 359 -0.77 -15.14 -6.44
C LEU A 359 -2.28 -14.90 -6.31
N LEU A 360 -3.08 -15.93 -6.53
CA LEU A 360 -4.55 -15.93 -6.50
C LEU A 360 -5.08 -17.07 -5.61
N ARG A 361 -4.32 -17.48 -4.59
CA ARG A 361 -4.65 -18.69 -3.80
C ARG A 361 -5.96 -18.48 -3.06
N GLY A 362 -6.91 -19.40 -3.26
CA GLY A 362 -8.25 -19.30 -2.68
C GLY A 362 -9.06 -18.05 -3.08
N ALA A 363 -8.66 -17.31 -4.12
CA ALA A 363 -9.44 -16.18 -4.62
C ALA A 363 -10.80 -16.63 -5.17
N ALA A 364 -11.83 -15.80 -5.00
CA ALA A 364 -13.16 -16.07 -5.53
C ALA A 364 -13.27 -15.54 -6.96
N LEU A 365 -13.40 -16.44 -7.94
CA LEU A 365 -13.32 -16.13 -9.37
C LEU A 365 -14.67 -16.31 -10.11
N ASP A 366 -15.78 -16.47 -9.38
CA ASP A 366 -17.09 -16.72 -10.00
C ASP A 366 -17.45 -15.60 -10.99
N GLY A 367 -17.69 -15.95 -12.26
CA GLY A 367 -18.09 -14.99 -13.30
C GLY A 367 -16.98 -14.04 -13.77
N VAL A 368 -15.72 -14.29 -13.40
CA VAL A 368 -14.58 -13.48 -13.88
C VAL A 368 -14.44 -13.54 -15.40
N ILE A 369 -14.11 -12.40 -16.02
CA ILE A 369 -13.87 -12.30 -17.47
C ILE A 369 -12.36 -12.28 -17.72
N LEU A 370 -11.85 -13.22 -18.51
CA LEU A 370 -10.41 -13.42 -18.74
C LEU A 370 -9.99 -13.28 -20.21
N ASP A 371 -10.84 -12.68 -21.05
CA ASP A 371 -10.61 -12.66 -22.50
C ASP A 371 -9.24 -12.05 -22.84
N LYS A 372 -8.37 -12.85 -23.47
CA LYS A 372 -6.99 -12.47 -23.85
C LYS A 372 -6.10 -12.05 -22.68
N ALA A 373 -6.45 -12.41 -21.44
CA ALA A 373 -5.56 -12.26 -20.30
C ALA A 373 -4.34 -13.19 -20.46
N ILE A 374 -3.19 -12.75 -19.95
CA ILE A 374 -1.94 -13.49 -20.01
C ILE A 374 -1.66 -14.08 -18.63
N PHE A 375 -1.45 -15.39 -18.58
CA PHE A 375 -1.08 -16.13 -17.38
C PHE A 375 0.29 -16.78 -17.58
N ASP A 376 1.28 -16.35 -16.79
CA ASP A 376 2.56 -17.04 -16.68
C ASP A 376 2.97 -17.13 -15.20
N ARG A 377 3.21 -18.35 -14.72
CA ARG A 377 3.61 -18.62 -13.33
C ARG A 377 2.62 -18.10 -12.29
N VAL A 378 1.33 -18.11 -12.61
CA VAL A 378 0.26 -17.70 -11.70
C VAL A 378 -0.07 -18.84 -10.73
N ASP A 379 -0.25 -18.51 -9.46
CA ASP A 379 -0.64 -19.47 -8.42
C ASP A 379 -2.14 -19.42 -8.15
N LEU A 380 -2.86 -20.46 -8.57
CA LEU A 380 -4.30 -20.68 -8.42
C LEU A 380 -4.60 -21.81 -7.41
N THR A 381 -3.68 -22.11 -6.50
CA THR A 381 -3.84 -23.19 -5.51
C THR A 381 -5.15 -23.05 -4.73
N GLY A 382 -5.90 -24.14 -4.64
CA GLY A 382 -7.16 -24.25 -3.91
C GLY A 382 -8.32 -23.41 -4.45
N THR A 383 -8.19 -22.82 -5.65
CA THR A 383 -9.25 -22.00 -6.24
C THR A 383 -10.39 -22.84 -6.80
N ASP A 384 -11.61 -22.29 -6.73
CA ASP A 384 -12.76 -22.80 -7.45
C ASP A 384 -12.82 -22.14 -8.83
N LEU A 385 -12.57 -22.91 -9.88
CA LEU A 385 -12.56 -22.43 -11.26
C LEU A 385 -13.83 -22.83 -12.02
N GLN A 386 -14.78 -23.50 -11.36
CA GLN A 386 -16.01 -23.94 -12.02
C GLN A 386 -16.77 -22.75 -12.61
N GLY A 387 -17.10 -22.84 -13.90
CA GLY A 387 -17.77 -21.77 -14.64
C GLY A 387 -16.84 -20.68 -15.22
N VAL A 388 -15.55 -20.69 -14.90
CA VAL A 388 -14.55 -19.81 -15.54
C VAL A 388 -14.26 -20.31 -16.96
N ARG A 389 -14.15 -19.38 -17.92
CA ARG A 389 -13.86 -19.72 -19.33
C ARG A 389 -12.35 -19.83 -19.54
N LEU A 390 -11.84 -21.05 -19.66
CA LEU A 390 -10.39 -21.32 -19.83
C LEU A 390 -10.02 -21.94 -21.18
N ALA A 391 -11.00 -22.33 -22.01
CA ALA A 391 -10.74 -22.91 -23.32
C ALA A 391 -9.87 -21.98 -24.21
N GLY A 392 -8.83 -22.56 -24.82
CA GLY A 392 -7.88 -21.86 -25.69
C GLY A 392 -6.91 -20.90 -24.99
N MET A 393 -6.95 -20.81 -23.65
CA MET A 393 -6.08 -19.89 -22.92
C MET A 393 -4.65 -20.43 -22.79
N THR A 394 -3.67 -19.53 -22.77
CA THR A 394 -2.28 -19.83 -22.43
C THR A 394 -2.05 -19.56 -20.95
N MET A 395 -1.75 -20.61 -20.19
CA MET A 395 -1.55 -20.62 -18.74
C MET A 395 -0.30 -21.43 -18.40
N THR A 396 0.86 -20.93 -18.81
CA THR A 396 2.14 -21.63 -18.70
C THR A 396 2.71 -21.56 -17.29
N GLN A 397 3.31 -22.67 -16.84
CA GLN A 397 3.99 -22.77 -15.55
C GLN A 397 3.12 -22.38 -14.34
N CYS A 398 1.80 -22.45 -14.48
CA CYS A 398 0.85 -22.05 -13.44
C CYS A 398 0.65 -23.17 -12.41
N CYS A 399 0.24 -22.80 -11.19
CA CYS A 399 -0.06 -23.72 -10.12
C CYS A 399 -1.58 -23.87 -9.95
N PHE A 400 -2.08 -25.09 -10.05
CA PHE A 400 -3.48 -25.49 -9.88
C PHE A 400 -3.62 -26.56 -8.79
N ILE A 401 -2.71 -26.58 -7.81
CA ILE A 401 -2.73 -27.59 -6.74
C ILE A 401 -4.08 -27.50 -6.01
N GLU A 402 -4.75 -28.64 -5.83
CA GLU A 402 -6.08 -28.71 -5.18
C GLU A 402 -7.18 -27.83 -5.84
N ALA A 403 -6.96 -27.33 -7.06
CA ALA A 403 -7.96 -26.50 -7.75
C ALA A 403 -9.14 -27.36 -8.22
N LYS A 404 -10.34 -26.76 -8.25
CA LYS A 404 -11.57 -27.41 -8.70
C LYS A 404 -11.86 -27.08 -10.15
N LEU A 405 -11.73 -28.07 -11.02
CA LEU A 405 -11.89 -27.98 -12.47
C LEU A 405 -12.86 -29.04 -13.04
N ALA A 406 -13.64 -29.71 -12.20
CA ALA A 406 -14.54 -30.79 -12.64
C ALA A 406 -15.53 -30.30 -13.71
N GLY A 407 -15.62 -31.05 -14.80
CA GLY A 407 -16.54 -30.80 -15.92
C GLY A 407 -16.22 -29.56 -16.76
N MET A 408 -15.07 -28.90 -16.53
CA MET A 408 -14.73 -27.67 -17.23
C MET A 408 -14.36 -27.89 -18.70
N ASP A 409 -14.63 -26.88 -19.53
CA ASP A 409 -14.12 -26.77 -20.89
C ASP A 409 -12.70 -26.19 -20.87
N LEU A 410 -11.70 -27.04 -21.08
CA LEU A 410 -10.27 -26.76 -21.09
C LEU A 410 -9.65 -27.07 -22.46
N ARG A 411 -10.47 -27.15 -23.51
CA ARG A 411 -10.02 -27.49 -24.85
C ARG A 411 -9.02 -26.48 -25.37
N GLU A 412 -8.02 -26.96 -26.11
CA GLU A 412 -7.02 -26.12 -26.79
C GLU A 412 -6.19 -25.22 -25.85
N ALA A 413 -6.36 -25.32 -24.53
CA ALA A 413 -5.61 -24.53 -23.57
C ALA A 413 -4.17 -25.03 -23.47
N ASP A 414 -3.23 -24.11 -23.22
CA ASP A 414 -1.82 -24.41 -23.03
C ASP A 414 -1.44 -24.30 -21.56
N PHE A 415 -1.18 -25.46 -20.95
CA PHE A 415 -0.75 -25.65 -19.57
C PHE A 415 0.69 -26.16 -19.48
N THR A 416 1.55 -25.79 -20.43
CA THR A 416 2.95 -26.25 -20.46
C THR A 416 3.66 -25.94 -19.14
N GLY A 417 4.20 -26.98 -18.50
CA GLY A 417 4.92 -26.88 -17.23
C GLY A 417 4.06 -26.57 -16.00
N SER A 418 2.73 -26.61 -16.12
CA SER A 418 1.80 -26.28 -15.03
C SER A 418 1.60 -27.45 -14.06
N ASN A 419 1.22 -27.15 -12.82
CA ASN A 419 1.10 -28.13 -11.74
C ASN A 419 -0.36 -28.31 -11.28
N PHE A 420 -0.95 -29.46 -11.54
CA PHE A 420 -2.28 -29.90 -11.16
C PHE A 420 -2.28 -30.94 -10.02
N THR A 421 -1.25 -30.96 -9.18
CA THR A 421 -1.17 -31.96 -8.09
C THR A 421 -2.44 -31.93 -7.23
N ARG A 422 -3.12 -33.07 -7.07
CA ARG A 422 -4.39 -33.22 -6.33
C ARG A 422 -5.54 -32.32 -6.84
N ALA A 423 -5.48 -31.83 -8.08
CA ALA A 423 -6.57 -31.08 -8.69
C ALA A 423 -7.75 -31.99 -9.06
N ASP A 424 -8.97 -31.45 -8.99
CA ASP A 424 -10.19 -32.13 -9.43
C ASP A 424 -10.49 -31.78 -10.89
N LEU A 425 -10.19 -32.70 -11.81
CA LEU A 425 -10.38 -32.59 -13.27
C LEU A 425 -11.44 -33.59 -13.77
N ARG A 426 -12.29 -34.13 -12.89
CA ARG A 426 -13.27 -35.16 -13.26
C ARG A 426 -14.16 -34.69 -14.39
N GLY A 427 -14.22 -35.47 -15.47
CA GLY A 427 -15.02 -35.16 -16.64
C GLY A 427 -14.65 -33.86 -17.37
N ALA A 428 -13.49 -33.25 -17.07
CA ALA A 428 -13.03 -32.06 -17.78
C ALA A 428 -12.74 -32.38 -19.26
N ASP A 429 -13.02 -31.42 -20.13
CA ASP A 429 -12.76 -31.50 -21.55
C ASP A 429 -11.40 -30.87 -21.87
N LEU A 430 -10.38 -31.70 -21.98
CA LEU A 430 -8.99 -31.34 -22.25
C LEU A 430 -8.61 -31.59 -23.72
N ARG A 431 -9.59 -31.74 -24.62
CA ARG A 431 -9.31 -32.11 -26.02
C ARG A 431 -8.37 -31.09 -26.67
N SER A 432 -7.35 -31.61 -27.35
CA SER A 432 -6.31 -30.80 -28.02
C SER A 432 -5.57 -29.79 -27.12
N SER A 433 -5.63 -29.94 -25.79
CA SER A 433 -4.86 -29.10 -24.87
C SER A 433 -3.37 -29.45 -24.90
N VAL A 434 -2.53 -28.54 -24.41
CA VAL A 434 -1.08 -28.76 -24.24
C VAL A 434 -0.78 -28.91 -22.74
N LEU A 435 -0.31 -30.08 -22.36
CA LEU A 435 0.05 -30.46 -20.99
C LEU A 435 1.53 -30.87 -20.94
N THR A 436 2.35 -30.37 -21.87
CA THR A 436 3.76 -30.76 -21.96
C THR A 436 4.48 -30.40 -20.66
N ARG A 437 5.13 -31.38 -20.04
CA ARG A 437 5.80 -31.25 -18.72
C ARG A 437 4.87 -30.79 -17.59
N ALA A 438 3.56 -30.96 -17.73
CA ALA A 438 2.64 -30.69 -16.64
C ALA A 438 2.76 -31.78 -15.56
N THR A 439 2.59 -31.39 -14.30
CA THR A 439 2.50 -32.32 -13.16
C THR A 439 1.04 -32.55 -12.84
N LEU A 440 0.57 -33.78 -12.88
CA LEU A 440 -0.80 -34.21 -12.56
C LEU A 440 -0.79 -35.28 -11.46
N MET A 441 0.17 -35.20 -10.53
CA MET A 441 0.33 -36.17 -9.47
C MET A 441 -0.92 -36.21 -8.57
N GLU A 442 -1.46 -37.40 -8.31
CA GLU A 442 -2.68 -37.58 -7.49
C GLU A 442 -3.90 -36.77 -7.97
N ALA A 443 -3.89 -36.26 -9.21
CA ALA A 443 -5.02 -35.53 -9.77
C ALA A 443 -6.16 -36.48 -10.12
N ASP A 444 -7.40 -36.02 -9.98
CA ASP A 444 -8.59 -36.78 -10.37
C ASP A 444 -9.05 -36.38 -11.77
N LEU A 445 -8.68 -37.17 -12.77
CA LEU A 445 -9.10 -37.04 -14.16
C LEU A 445 -10.14 -38.11 -14.54
N ALA A 446 -10.89 -38.69 -13.59
CA ALA A 446 -11.85 -39.73 -13.92
C ALA A 446 -12.84 -39.23 -14.99
N ARG A 447 -12.96 -39.98 -16.08
CA ARG A 447 -13.81 -39.66 -17.25
C ARG A 447 -13.47 -38.36 -17.98
N ALA A 448 -12.32 -37.74 -17.73
CA ALA A 448 -11.86 -36.58 -18.49
C ALA A 448 -11.59 -36.95 -19.97
N ASP A 449 -11.69 -35.98 -20.87
CA ASP A 449 -11.44 -36.16 -22.30
C ASP A 449 -10.15 -35.45 -22.72
N LEU A 450 -9.05 -36.17 -22.78
CA LEU A 450 -7.73 -35.76 -23.26
C LEU A 450 -7.51 -36.11 -24.74
N SER A 451 -8.54 -36.36 -25.53
CA SER A 451 -8.37 -36.79 -26.93
C SER A 451 -7.60 -35.73 -27.74
N GLY A 452 -6.53 -36.14 -28.42
CA GLY A 452 -5.63 -35.26 -29.17
C GLY A 452 -4.75 -34.34 -28.33
N ALA A 453 -4.80 -34.41 -27.00
CA ALA A 453 -3.97 -33.58 -26.12
C ALA A 453 -2.47 -33.90 -26.28
N THR A 454 -1.62 -32.90 -26.07
CA THR A 454 -0.16 -33.05 -26.11
C THR A 454 0.41 -32.97 -24.70
N ALA A 455 0.67 -34.12 -24.09
CA ALA A 455 1.13 -34.30 -22.71
C ALA A 455 2.51 -34.97 -22.65
N LYS A 456 3.43 -34.55 -23.52
CA LYS A 456 4.80 -35.05 -23.57
C LYS A 456 5.52 -34.76 -22.25
N GLU A 457 6.22 -35.76 -21.70
CA GLU A 457 6.94 -35.62 -20.41
C GLU A 457 6.04 -35.21 -19.23
N ALA A 458 4.72 -35.37 -19.33
CA ALA A 458 3.81 -35.08 -18.23
C ALA A 458 3.86 -36.16 -17.14
N PHE A 459 3.57 -35.78 -15.90
CA PHE A 459 3.67 -36.65 -14.73
C PHE A 459 2.31 -36.94 -14.10
N PHE A 460 1.73 -38.09 -14.40
CA PHE A 460 0.45 -38.61 -13.87
C PHE A 460 0.65 -39.63 -12.74
N GLY A 461 1.70 -39.50 -11.92
CA GLY A 461 1.96 -40.42 -10.82
C GLY A 461 0.78 -40.47 -9.83
N ASP A 462 0.30 -41.66 -9.49
CA ASP A 462 -0.84 -41.87 -8.58
C ASP A 462 -2.15 -41.16 -9.01
N ALA A 463 -2.25 -40.69 -10.26
CA ALA A 463 -3.44 -40.01 -10.76
C ALA A 463 -4.61 -40.97 -11.00
N ALA A 464 -5.84 -40.49 -10.84
CA ALA A 464 -7.06 -41.23 -11.15
C ALA A 464 -7.55 -40.87 -12.55
N LEU A 465 -7.44 -41.78 -13.50
CA LEU A 465 -7.87 -41.64 -14.91
C LEU A 465 -8.90 -42.70 -15.32
N ALA A 466 -9.60 -43.31 -14.36
CA ALA A 466 -10.58 -44.35 -14.64
C ALA A 466 -11.64 -43.85 -15.65
N GLY A 467 -11.79 -44.56 -16.76
CA GLY A 467 -12.69 -44.22 -17.86
C GLY A 467 -12.35 -42.94 -18.63
N ALA A 468 -11.15 -42.36 -18.45
CA ALA A 468 -10.70 -41.21 -19.23
C ALA A 468 -10.54 -41.56 -20.72
N ARG A 469 -10.75 -40.58 -21.60
CA ARG A 469 -10.51 -40.72 -23.05
C ARG A 469 -9.23 -40.01 -23.40
N ALA A 470 -8.26 -40.70 -23.98
CA ALA A 470 -6.98 -40.16 -24.42
C ALA A 470 -6.67 -40.62 -25.86
N ARG A 471 -7.71 -40.67 -26.71
CA ARG A 471 -7.58 -41.07 -28.11
C ARG A 471 -6.62 -40.17 -28.85
N ASP A 472 -5.70 -40.75 -29.60
CA ASP A 472 -4.71 -40.02 -30.41
C ASP A 472 -3.87 -38.99 -29.61
N ALA A 473 -3.84 -39.10 -28.28
CA ALA A 473 -3.08 -38.19 -27.42
C ALA A 473 -1.57 -38.43 -27.60
N ARG A 474 -0.78 -37.36 -27.49
CA ARG A 474 0.69 -37.40 -27.57
C ARG A 474 1.29 -37.41 -26.17
N LEU A 475 1.58 -38.60 -25.67
CA LEU A 475 1.98 -38.91 -24.29
C LEU A 475 3.42 -39.42 -24.18
N ARG A 476 4.24 -39.17 -25.22
CA ARG A 476 5.61 -39.67 -25.27
C ARG A 476 6.40 -39.25 -24.03
N ARG A 477 7.09 -40.20 -23.39
CA ARG A 477 7.86 -40.03 -22.13
C ARG A 477 7.02 -39.54 -20.93
N ALA A 478 5.70 -39.66 -20.97
CA ALA A 478 4.87 -39.39 -19.80
C ALA A 478 5.08 -40.49 -18.72
N THR A 479 4.71 -40.17 -17.48
CA THR A 479 4.75 -41.11 -16.35
C THR A 479 3.35 -41.35 -15.80
N PHE A 480 2.98 -42.60 -15.60
CA PHE A 480 1.73 -43.11 -15.02
C PHE A 480 2.02 -44.10 -13.87
N THR A 481 3.14 -43.96 -13.19
CA THR A 481 3.50 -44.85 -12.08
C THR A 481 2.37 -44.89 -11.04
N ARG A 482 1.85 -46.08 -10.76
CA ARG A 482 0.69 -46.30 -9.85
C ARG A 482 -0.61 -45.57 -10.21
N ALA A 483 -0.73 -45.02 -11.42
CA ALA A 483 -1.96 -44.39 -11.88
C ALA A 483 -3.09 -45.42 -12.06
N ASP A 484 -4.34 -44.97 -11.90
CA ASP A 484 -5.54 -45.74 -12.24
C ASP A 484 -6.05 -45.35 -13.63
N LEU A 485 -5.96 -46.25 -14.58
CA LEU A 485 -6.39 -46.12 -15.97
C LEU A 485 -7.45 -47.18 -16.30
N ASP A 486 -8.13 -47.74 -15.30
CA ASP A 486 -9.13 -48.77 -15.53
C ASP A 486 -10.21 -48.25 -16.51
N HIS A 487 -10.51 -49.04 -17.55
CA HIS A 487 -11.43 -48.68 -18.64
C HIS A 487 -11.07 -47.41 -19.44
N ALA A 488 -9.84 -46.89 -19.32
CA ALA A 488 -9.42 -45.74 -20.11
C ALA A 488 -9.29 -46.09 -21.60
N ASP A 489 -9.58 -45.13 -22.49
CA ASP A 489 -9.44 -45.29 -23.94
C ASP A 489 -8.21 -44.55 -24.46
N LEU A 490 -7.12 -45.27 -24.66
CA LEU A 490 -5.83 -44.79 -25.18
C LEU A 490 -5.64 -45.19 -26.65
N SER A 491 -6.72 -45.45 -27.39
CA SER A 491 -6.64 -45.89 -28.78
C SER A 491 -5.92 -44.85 -29.66
N GLY A 492 -4.96 -45.30 -30.47
CA GLY A 492 -4.16 -44.45 -31.36
C GLY A 492 -3.14 -43.53 -30.66
N ALA A 493 -3.08 -43.54 -29.33
CA ALA A 493 -2.18 -42.66 -28.57
C ALA A 493 -0.70 -42.95 -28.85
N ASP A 494 0.13 -41.90 -28.84
CA ASP A 494 1.59 -42.00 -28.84
C ASP A 494 2.10 -42.06 -27.39
N LEU A 495 2.39 -43.27 -26.94
CA LEU A 495 2.88 -43.63 -25.62
C LEU A 495 4.36 -44.08 -25.67
N GLY A 496 5.12 -43.63 -26.67
CA GLY A 496 6.52 -44.01 -26.79
C GLY A 496 7.33 -43.66 -25.54
N ASP A 497 8.16 -44.58 -25.07
CA ASP A 497 9.01 -44.40 -23.89
C ASP A 497 8.24 -44.01 -22.59
N VAL A 498 6.93 -44.34 -22.49
CA VAL A 498 6.11 -44.05 -21.30
C VAL A 498 6.53 -44.93 -20.11
N VAL A 499 6.36 -44.43 -18.88
CA VAL A 499 6.58 -45.19 -17.64
C VAL A 499 5.24 -45.48 -16.96
N MET A 500 4.77 -46.72 -17.00
CA MET A 500 3.49 -47.18 -16.42
C MET A 500 3.70 -48.20 -15.28
N ARG A 501 4.80 -48.07 -14.53
CA ARG A 501 5.16 -49.03 -13.48
C ARG A 501 4.06 -49.13 -12.43
N ARG A 502 3.57 -50.34 -12.16
CA ARG A 502 2.49 -50.60 -11.19
C ARG A 502 1.18 -49.85 -11.47
N ALA A 503 0.96 -49.37 -12.69
CA ALA A 503 -0.32 -48.77 -13.07
C ALA A 503 -1.44 -49.82 -13.06
N ARG A 504 -2.66 -49.42 -12.71
CA ARG A 504 -3.88 -50.20 -12.97
C ARG A 504 -4.44 -49.74 -14.30
N ALA A 505 -4.67 -50.62 -15.24
CA ALA A 505 -5.18 -50.34 -16.58
C ALA A 505 -6.07 -51.50 -17.04
N ALA A 506 -6.83 -52.08 -16.10
CA ALA A 506 -7.70 -53.20 -16.39
C ALA A 506 -8.81 -52.74 -17.33
N ARG A 507 -9.04 -53.53 -18.40
CA ARG A 507 -10.02 -53.22 -19.46
C ARG A 507 -9.78 -51.89 -20.19
N ALA A 508 -8.56 -51.33 -20.12
CA ALA A 508 -8.19 -50.18 -20.92
C ALA A 508 -8.02 -50.56 -22.40
N SER A 509 -8.31 -49.64 -23.32
CA SER A 509 -8.08 -49.82 -24.76
C SER A 509 -6.76 -49.18 -25.17
N PHE A 510 -5.82 -49.98 -25.67
CA PHE A 510 -4.57 -49.55 -26.29
C PHE A 510 -4.56 -49.85 -27.80
N ARG A 511 -5.74 -49.96 -28.42
CA ARG A 511 -5.87 -50.28 -29.84
C ARG A 511 -5.04 -49.33 -30.70
N GLU A 512 -4.19 -49.89 -31.56
CA GLU A 512 -3.33 -49.12 -32.49
C GLU A 512 -2.40 -48.08 -31.81
N ALA A 513 -2.24 -48.16 -30.48
CA ALA A 513 -1.38 -47.26 -29.73
C ALA A 513 0.11 -47.58 -29.95
N ARG A 514 0.97 -46.56 -29.84
CA ARG A 514 2.42 -46.69 -29.95
C ARG A 514 3.06 -46.72 -28.56
N LEU A 515 3.42 -47.88 -28.06
CA LEU A 515 4.10 -48.11 -26.78
C LEU A 515 5.56 -48.57 -26.96
N ALA A 516 6.21 -48.22 -28.07
CA ALA A 516 7.60 -48.61 -28.30
C ALA A 516 8.49 -48.07 -27.16
N GLY A 517 9.30 -48.95 -26.55
CA GLY A 517 10.16 -48.63 -25.42
C GLY A 517 9.46 -48.38 -24.07
N ALA A 518 8.13 -48.55 -23.99
CA ALA A 518 7.36 -48.33 -22.76
C ALA A 518 7.77 -49.26 -21.61
N ASP A 519 7.66 -48.80 -20.36
CA ASP A 519 7.84 -49.61 -19.16
C ASP A 519 6.50 -49.88 -18.47
N LEU A 520 5.96 -51.08 -18.67
CA LEU A 520 4.72 -51.56 -18.04
C LEU A 520 5.01 -52.51 -16.87
N SER A 521 6.21 -52.46 -16.27
CA SER A 521 6.56 -53.42 -15.22
C SER A 521 5.61 -53.37 -14.02
N HIS A 522 5.15 -54.55 -13.60
CA HIS A 522 4.14 -54.75 -12.55
C HIS A 522 2.78 -54.08 -12.77
N ALA A 523 2.48 -53.60 -13.98
CA ALA A 523 1.17 -53.04 -14.27
C ALA A 523 0.10 -54.15 -14.31
N ASP A 524 -1.14 -53.78 -14.00
CA ASP A 524 -2.31 -54.64 -14.20
C ASP A 524 -3.05 -54.19 -15.46
N VAL A 525 -2.97 -55.00 -16.50
CA VAL A 525 -3.63 -54.79 -17.80
C VAL A 525 -4.67 -55.89 -18.06
N SER A 526 -5.25 -56.46 -17.00
CA SER A 526 -6.22 -57.56 -17.13
C SER A 526 -7.43 -57.11 -17.96
N GLY A 527 -7.76 -57.88 -19.01
CA GLY A 527 -8.84 -57.57 -19.96
C GLY A 527 -8.56 -56.38 -20.87
N ALA A 528 -7.35 -55.81 -20.88
CA ALA A 528 -7.00 -54.69 -21.75
C ALA A 528 -6.90 -55.11 -23.23
N ASP A 529 -7.12 -54.17 -24.14
CA ASP A 529 -7.11 -54.42 -25.58
C ASP A 529 -5.91 -53.77 -26.28
N PHE A 530 -4.91 -54.58 -26.63
CA PHE A 530 -3.72 -54.17 -27.37
C PHE A 530 -3.82 -54.47 -28.88
N GLN A 531 -5.03 -54.61 -29.45
CA GLN A 531 -5.16 -54.94 -30.87
C GLN A 531 -4.42 -53.92 -31.76
N GLY A 532 -3.44 -54.40 -32.55
CA GLY A 532 -2.64 -53.57 -33.45
C GLY A 532 -1.64 -52.63 -32.76
N ALA A 533 -1.47 -52.71 -31.44
CA ALA A 533 -0.53 -51.86 -30.70
C ALA A 533 0.94 -52.17 -31.02
N ASP A 534 1.81 -51.17 -30.92
CA ASP A 534 3.27 -51.32 -31.07
C ASP A 534 3.96 -51.33 -29.70
N LEU A 535 4.44 -52.47 -29.24
CA LEU A 535 5.17 -52.63 -27.99
C LEU A 535 6.63 -53.06 -28.24
N ASP A 536 7.21 -52.72 -29.39
CA ASP A 536 8.61 -53.06 -29.69
C ASP A 536 9.54 -52.48 -28.59
N GLY A 537 10.39 -53.33 -28.00
CA GLY A 537 11.34 -52.96 -26.94
C GLY A 537 10.74 -52.67 -25.56
N ALA A 538 9.43 -52.85 -25.37
CA ALA A 538 8.76 -52.56 -24.09
C ALA A 538 9.21 -53.49 -22.94
N ASN A 539 9.18 -53.00 -21.71
CA ASN A 539 9.39 -53.78 -20.49
C ASN A 539 8.05 -54.26 -19.93
N LEU A 540 7.85 -55.58 -19.91
CA LEU A 540 6.63 -56.25 -19.46
C LEU A 540 6.90 -57.12 -18.21
N HIS A 541 7.99 -56.87 -17.48
CA HIS A 541 8.35 -57.66 -16.30
C HIS A 541 7.29 -57.56 -15.19
N GLY A 542 6.76 -58.70 -14.74
CA GLY A 542 5.74 -58.74 -13.68
C GLY A 542 4.36 -58.22 -14.08
N LEU A 543 4.12 -58.03 -15.38
CA LEU A 543 2.83 -57.59 -15.93
C LEU A 543 1.72 -58.61 -15.62
N ARG A 544 0.56 -58.14 -15.18
CA ARG A 544 -0.66 -58.96 -15.05
C ARG A 544 -1.55 -58.70 -16.26
N ASP A 545 -1.69 -59.68 -17.16
CA ASP A 545 -2.35 -59.52 -18.45
C ASP A 545 -3.43 -60.59 -18.70
N ALA A 546 -4.08 -61.06 -17.63
CA ALA A 546 -5.17 -62.02 -17.73
C ALA A 546 -6.29 -61.50 -18.65
N GLU A 547 -6.72 -62.30 -19.63
CA GLU A 547 -7.76 -61.93 -20.61
C GLU A 547 -7.41 -60.72 -21.52
N ALA A 548 -6.16 -60.25 -21.53
CA ALA A 548 -5.75 -59.18 -22.43
C ALA A 548 -5.74 -59.64 -23.90
N SER A 549 -6.25 -58.79 -24.81
CA SER A 549 -6.25 -59.03 -26.25
C SER A 549 -4.95 -58.52 -26.87
N TRP A 550 -4.17 -59.42 -27.48
CA TRP A 550 -2.89 -59.11 -28.14
C TRP A 550 -2.95 -59.20 -29.68
N LYS A 551 -4.15 -59.24 -30.26
CA LYS A 551 -4.35 -59.54 -31.68
C LYS A 551 -3.63 -58.51 -32.58
N GLY A 552 -2.62 -58.95 -33.33
CA GLY A 552 -1.86 -58.07 -34.22
C GLY A 552 -0.94 -57.07 -33.52
N ALA A 553 -0.72 -57.20 -32.21
CA ALA A 553 0.25 -56.40 -31.49
C ALA A 553 1.69 -56.74 -31.94
N ARG A 554 2.56 -55.73 -32.03
CA ARG A 554 4.01 -55.90 -32.30
C ARG A 554 4.77 -55.94 -30.97
N LEU A 555 5.64 -56.94 -30.79
CA LEU A 555 6.32 -57.23 -29.52
C LEU A 555 7.82 -57.53 -29.72
N ARG A 556 8.46 -57.01 -30.78
CA ARG A 556 9.86 -57.33 -31.09
C ARG A 556 10.77 -56.76 -30.02
N GLY A 557 11.57 -57.61 -29.38
CA GLY A 557 12.47 -57.19 -28.31
C GLY A 557 11.79 -56.77 -27.01
N ALA A 558 10.49 -57.04 -26.84
CA ALA A 558 9.80 -56.82 -25.58
C ALA A 558 10.37 -57.75 -24.49
N ARG A 559 10.72 -57.18 -23.33
CA ARG A 559 11.29 -57.91 -22.19
C ARG A 559 10.16 -58.46 -21.32
N ARG A 560 10.03 -59.80 -21.27
CA ARG A 560 9.04 -60.48 -20.43
C ARG A 560 9.54 -60.65 -18.98
N THR A 561 8.71 -61.24 -18.13
CA THR A 561 9.04 -61.52 -16.73
C THR A 561 10.28 -62.39 -16.58
N ASP A 562 11.34 -61.81 -16.04
CA ASP A 562 12.43 -62.51 -15.37
C ASP A 562 11.93 -63.10 -14.02
N LEU A 563 11.93 -64.43 -13.90
CA LEU A 563 11.40 -65.13 -12.73
C LEU A 563 12.31 -64.99 -11.51
N ASP A 564 13.62 -65.11 -11.67
CA ASP A 564 14.59 -64.96 -10.58
C ASP A 564 14.50 -63.57 -9.97
N ARG A 565 14.39 -62.56 -10.86
CA ARG A 565 14.15 -61.19 -10.43
C ARG A 565 12.81 -61.05 -9.71
N LEU A 566 11.74 -61.65 -10.21
CA LEU A 566 10.42 -61.54 -9.59
C LEU A 566 10.37 -62.21 -8.22
N GLU A 567 11.01 -63.37 -8.05
CA GLU A 567 11.14 -64.08 -6.77
C GLU A 567 11.97 -63.26 -5.77
N ALA A 568 13.07 -62.67 -6.22
CA ALA A 568 13.87 -61.76 -5.40
C ALA A 568 13.09 -60.50 -4.97
N GLU A 569 12.25 -59.96 -5.86
CA GLU A 569 11.39 -58.80 -5.56
C GLU A 569 10.21 -59.15 -4.61
N ALA A 570 9.76 -60.42 -4.57
CA ALA A 570 8.70 -60.89 -3.68
C ALA A 570 9.21 -61.33 -2.29
N TRP A 571 10.53 -61.46 -2.13
CA TRP A 571 11.14 -61.89 -0.88
C TRP A 571 10.96 -60.83 0.22
N SER A 572 10.52 -61.27 1.40
CA SER A 572 10.50 -60.46 2.62
C SER A 572 11.31 -61.19 3.71
N PRO A 573 12.11 -60.49 4.53
CA PRO A 573 12.81 -61.14 5.63
C PRO A 573 11.81 -61.76 6.61
N PRO A 574 12.13 -62.92 7.22
CA PRO A 574 11.29 -63.50 8.26
C PRO A 574 11.13 -62.52 9.44
N ASN A 575 9.92 -62.40 9.99
CA ASN A 575 9.67 -61.58 11.17
C ASN A 575 10.60 -62.01 12.30
N GLU A 576 11.40 -61.09 12.85
CA GLU A 576 12.14 -61.33 14.09
C GLU A 576 11.11 -61.50 15.21
N GLU A 577 11.03 -62.71 15.80
CA GLU A 577 10.32 -62.89 17.06
C GLU A 577 11.06 -62.08 18.14
N PRO A 578 10.35 -61.25 18.93
CA PRO A 578 10.99 -60.52 20.03
C PRO A 578 11.47 -61.52 21.10
N GLU A 579 12.75 -61.41 21.49
CA GLU A 579 13.40 -62.18 22.56
C GLU A 579 12.74 -62.03 23.93
#